data_AF-A0A6B3I3H9-F1
#
_entry.id   AF-A0A6B3I3H9-F1
#
_cell.length_a   1.000
_cell.length_b   1.000
_cell.length_c   1.000
_cell.angle_alpha   90.00
_cell.angle_beta   90.00
_cell.angle_gamma   90.00
#
_symmetry.space_group_name_H-M   'P 1'
#
loop_
_entity.id
_entity.type
_entity.pdbx_description
1 polymer ?
#
loop_
_entity_poly.entity_id
_entity_poly.type
_entity_poly.pdbx_seq_one_letter_code
_entity_poly.pdbx_strand_id
1 'polypeptide(L)'
;MSGPAGALVHVEDGTGRQWGSGFLADDRGTVVTAYEAVRDLPDILLRPADGPGRPVRVGAVTLLPGSGLALLCAPGLAAVPLP
;
A
#
# COMPACT_ATOMS: atom_id res chain seq x y z
N MET A 1 11.26 4.16 19.62
CA MET A 1 10.06 4.66 18.91
C MET A 1 10.41 4.63 17.43
N SER A 2 9.85 3.69 16.67
CA SER A 2 10.05 3.70 15.21
C SER A 2 9.31 4.92 14.66
N GLY A 3 9.95 5.72 13.82
CA GLY A 3 9.31 6.88 13.18
C GLY A 3 8.21 6.45 12.19
N PRO A 4 7.65 7.37 11.39
CA PRO A 4 6.59 7.05 10.40
C PRO A 4 7.01 6.00 9.35
N ALA A 5 8.29 5.61 9.32
CA ALA A 5 8.82 4.53 8.50
C ALA A 5 8.09 3.18 8.70
N GLY A 6 7.58 2.89 9.90
CA GLY A 6 6.83 1.63 10.15
C GLY A 6 5.42 1.57 9.57
N ALA A 7 4.94 2.69 9.00
CA ALA A 7 3.64 2.78 8.35
C ALA A 7 3.73 2.75 6.82
N LEU A 8 4.92 2.98 6.26
CA LEU A 8 5.12 3.09 4.83
C LEU A 8 5.14 1.71 4.17
N VAL A 9 4.56 1.64 2.98
CA VAL A 9 4.56 0.46 2.14
C VAL A 9 4.95 0.80 0.72
N HIS A 10 5.60 -0.13 0.03
CA HIS A 10 5.86 -0.08 -1.40
C HIS A 10 4.69 -0.70 -2.15
N VAL A 11 4.24 -0.01 -3.21
CA VAL A 11 3.28 -0.52 -4.17
C VAL A 11 4.07 -1.19 -5.28
N GLU A 12 3.96 -2.51 -5.39
CA GLU A 12 4.67 -3.34 -6.35
C GLU A 12 3.70 -3.99 -7.34
N ASP A 13 4.18 -4.27 -8.55
CA ASP A 13 3.48 -5.17 -9.47
C ASP A 13 3.77 -6.65 -9.17
N GLY A 14 3.15 -7.56 -9.94
CA GLY A 14 3.37 -9.00 -9.79
C GLY A 14 4.82 -9.49 -10.04
N THR A 15 5.69 -8.65 -10.60
CA THR A 15 7.12 -8.94 -10.78
C THR A 15 7.98 -8.44 -9.61
N GLY A 16 7.38 -7.70 -8.67
CA GLY A 16 8.07 -7.04 -7.57
C GLY A 16 8.67 -5.68 -7.94
N ARG A 17 8.36 -5.13 -9.13
CA ARG A 17 8.79 -3.78 -9.50
C ARG A 17 7.96 -2.77 -8.73
N GLN A 18 8.61 -1.82 -8.06
CA GLN A 18 7.94 -0.74 -7.34
C GLN A 18 7.42 0.33 -8.32
N TRP A 19 6.15 0.73 -8.14
CA TRP A 19 5.46 1.77 -8.90
C TRP A 19 5.08 2.98 -8.04
N GLY A 20 5.09 2.84 -6.72
CA GLY A 20 4.81 3.92 -5.81
C GLY A 20 4.99 3.53 -4.35
N SER A 21 4.49 4.38 -3.47
CA SER A 21 4.43 4.13 -2.03
C SER A 21 3.05 4.47 -1.49
N GLY A 22 2.73 3.93 -0.32
CA GLY A 22 1.51 4.26 0.41
C GLY A 22 1.76 4.19 1.91
N PHE A 23 0.69 4.37 2.67
CA PHE A 23 0.72 4.17 4.12
C PHE A 23 -0.53 3.44 4.59
N LEU A 24 -0.39 2.68 5.66
CA LEU A 24 -1.52 2.06 6.34
C LEU A 24 -2.32 3.14 7.08
N ALA A 25 -3.60 3.27 6.74
CA ALA A 25 -4.51 4.29 7.27
C ALA A 25 -5.32 3.79 8.47
N ASP A 26 -5.48 2.48 8.62
CA ASP A 26 -6.21 1.88 9.74
C ASP A 26 -5.75 0.44 10.05
N ASP A 27 -6.15 -0.08 11.22
CA ASP A 27 -5.88 -1.45 11.65
C ASP A 27 -6.64 -2.52 10.84
N ARG A 28 -7.51 -2.12 9.90
CA ARG A 28 -8.27 -3.05 9.04
C ARG A 28 -7.52 -3.41 7.78
N GLY A 29 -6.36 -2.80 7.53
CA GLY A 29 -5.58 -3.05 6.31
C GLY A 29 -5.88 -2.07 5.19
N THR A 30 -6.50 -0.92 5.46
CA THR A 30 -6.71 0.11 4.43
C THR A 30 -5.39 0.82 4.15
N VAL A 31 -4.92 0.76 2.91
CA VAL A 31 -3.74 1.52 2.47
C VAL A 31 -4.16 2.65 1.55
N VAL A 32 -3.63 3.84 1.82
CA VAL A 32 -3.79 5.03 0.97
C VAL A 32 -2.54 5.17 0.10
N THR A 33 -2.74 5.36 -1.19
CA THR A 33 -1.66 5.63 -2.16
C THR A 33 -2.11 6.60 -3.25
N ALA A 34 -1.19 7.01 -4.11
CA ALA A 34 -1.49 7.83 -5.28
C ALA A 34 -2.27 7.03 -6.33
N TYR A 35 -3.22 7.68 -6.99
CA TYR A 35 -4.00 7.12 -8.09
C TYR A 35 -3.10 6.59 -9.22
N GLU A 36 -2.07 7.36 -9.57
CA GLU A 36 -1.13 7.08 -10.65
C GLU A 36 -0.32 5.81 -10.42
N ALA A 37 -0.10 5.44 -9.14
CA ALA A 37 0.64 4.24 -8.78
C ALA A 37 -0.13 2.94 -9.05
N VAL A 38 -1.45 3.01 -9.26
CA VAL A 38 -2.31 1.81 -9.31
C VAL A 38 -3.28 1.75 -10.49
N ARG A 39 -3.57 2.88 -11.15
CA ARG A 39 -4.65 2.99 -12.16
C ARG A 39 -4.52 2.02 -13.35
N ASP A 40 -3.31 1.59 -13.69
CA ASP A 40 -3.01 0.73 -14.83
C ASP A 40 -2.34 -0.59 -14.42
N LEU A 41 -2.31 -0.92 -13.10
CA LEU A 41 -1.66 -2.12 -12.59
C LEU A 41 -2.67 -3.26 -12.42
N PRO A 42 -2.52 -4.39 -13.14
CA PRO A 42 -3.46 -5.51 -13.05
C PRO A 42 -3.32 -6.32 -11.76
N ASP A 43 -2.10 -6.43 -11.22
CA ASP A 43 -1.78 -7.17 -10.00
C ASP A 43 -0.98 -6.26 -9.07
N ILE A 44 -1.53 -5.99 -7.89
CA ILE A 44 -0.93 -5.09 -6.91
C ILE A 44 -0.51 -5.87 -5.67
N LEU A 45 0.77 -5.72 -5.33
CA LEU A 45 1.38 -6.23 -4.12
C LEU A 45 1.78 -5.04 -3.22
N LEU A 46 1.62 -5.20 -1.91
CA LEU A 46 2.08 -4.24 -0.91
C LEU A 46 3.16 -4.87 -0.05
N ARG A 47 4.33 -4.22 0.01
CA ARG A 47 5.45 -4.63 0.85
C ARG A 47 5.71 -3.59 1.94
N PRO A 48 5.85 -3.97 3.21
CA PRO A 48 6.36 -3.06 4.23
C PRO A 48 7.68 -2.43 3.79
N ALA A 49 7.82 -1.11 3.96
CA ALA A 49 9.06 -0.40 3.62
C ALA A 49 10.16 -0.64 4.67
N ASP A 50 9.79 -1.08 5.88
CA ASP A 50 10.69 -1.36 7.00
C ASP A 50 11.02 -2.86 7.15
N GLY A 51 11.86 -3.37 6.24
CA GLY A 51 12.53 -4.66 6.42
C GLY A 51 11.93 -5.83 5.61
N PRO A 52 12.28 -7.09 5.95
CA PRO A 52 12.02 -8.27 5.11
C PRO A 52 10.57 -8.78 5.20
N GLY A 53 9.59 -7.88 5.21
CA GLY A 53 8.16 -8.24 5.18
C GLY A 53 7.78 -8.93 3.87
N ARG A 54 6.95 -9.98 3.96
CA ARG A 54 6.40 -10.63 2.76
C ARG A 54 5.38 -9.70 2.11
N PRO A 55 5.39 -9.53 0.77
CA PRO A 55 4.35 -8.77 0.10
C PRO A 55 2.97 -9.40 0.29
N VAL A 56 1.96 -8.56 0.46
CA VAL A 56 0.56 -8.94 0.56
C VAL A 56 -0.16 -8.55 -0.72
N ARG A 57 -0.98 -9.44 -1.26
CA ARG A 57 -1.80 -9.15 -2.45
C ARG A 57 -3.00 -8.30 -2.06
N VAL A 58 -3.24 -7.24 -2.82
CA VAL A 58 -4.41 -6.37 -2.62
C VAL A 58 -5.68 -7.12 -3.03
N GLY A 59 -6.68 -7.11 -2.15
CA GLY A 59 -7.97 -7.77 -2.39
C GLY A 59 -8.99 -6.90 -3.13
N ALA A 60 -8.91 -5.59 -2.97
CA ALA A 60 -9.79 -4.63 -3.64
C ALA A 60 -9.11 -3.26 -3.78
N VAL A 61 -9.46 -2.55 -4.86
CA VAL A 61 -8.95 -1.21 -5.18
C VAL A 61 -10.14 -0.26 -5.38
N THR A 62 -10.12 0.88 -4.70
CA THR A 62 -11.06 1.99 -4.94
C THR A 62 -10.27 3.19 -5.47
N LEU A 63 -10.51 3.58 -6.71
CA LEU A 63 -9.84 4.73 -7.35
C LEU A 63 -10.59 6.03 -7.00
N LEU A 64 -9.83 7.06 -6.61
CA LEU A 64 -10.34 8.39 -6.26
C LEU A 64 -9.62 9.44 -7.12
N PRO A 65 -9.84 9.46 -8.45
CA PRO A 65 -9.09 10.33 -9.36
C PRO A 65 -9.32 11.81 -9.07
N GLY A 66 -10.50 12.19 -8.54
CA GLY A 66 -10.80 13.57 -8.14
C GLY A 66 -9.89 14.13 -7.04
N SER A 67 -9.22 13.26 -6.27
CA SER A 67 -8.24 13.64 -5.26
C SER A 67 -6.82 13.14 -5.57
N GLY A 68 -6.59 12.48 -6.72
CA GLY A 68 -5.32 11.83 -7.04
C GLY A 68 -4.96 10.66 -6.13
N LEU A 69 -5.95 9.99 -5.52
CA LEU A 69 -5.73 8.92 -4.53
C LEU A 69 -6.33 7.59 -4.97
N ALA A 70 -5.92 6.53 -4.27
CA ALA A 70 -6.58 5.24 -4.26
C ALA A 70 -6.56 4.62 -2.86
N LEU A 71 -7.59 3.82 -2.56
CA LEU A 71 -7.69 3.02 -1.36
C LEU A 71 -7.52 1.55 -1.72
N LEU A 72 -6.65 0.86 -1.01
CA LEU A 72 -6.33 -0.56 -1.21
C LEU A 72 -6.74 -1.35 0.03
N CYS A 73 -7.41 -2.49 -0.18
CA CYS A 73 -7.75 -3.43 0.88
C CYS A 73 -6.66 -4.50 0.97
N ALA A 74 -5.88 -4.49 2.05
CA ALA A 74 -4.78 -5.43 2.30
C ALA A 74 -4.79 -5.94 3.75
N PRO A 75 -5.80 -6.74 4.13
CA PRO A 75 -5.86 -7.31 5.47
C PRO A 75 -4.64 -8.21 5.72
N GLY A 76 -4.06 -8.11 6.92
CA GLY A 76 -2.87 -8.88 7.31
C GLY A 76 -1.53 -8.27 6.89
N LEU A 77 -1.52 -7.03 6.36
CA LEU A 77 -0.30 -6.26 6.15
C LEU A 77 0.36 -5.92 7.50
N ALA A 78 1.58 -6.38 7.70
CA ALA A 78 2.36 -6.12 8.91
C ALA A 78 3.01 -4.73 8.85
N ALA A 79 2.20 -3.68 9.04
CA ALA A 79 2.63 -2.29 9.17
C ALA A 79 1.85 -1.64 10.32
N VAL A 80 2.33 -0.52 10.85
CA VAL A 80 1.64 0.25 11.89
C VAL A 80 0.90 1.41 11.22
N PRO A 81 -0.41 1.63 11.47
CA PRO A 81 -1.10 2.78 10.87
C PRO A 81 -0.47 4.11 11.28
N LEU A 82 -0.58 5.12 10.41
CA LEU A 82 -0.26 6.49 10.80
C LEU A 82 -1.26 6.98 11.88
N PRO A 83 -0.80 7.78 12.87
CA PRO A 83 -1.66 8.38 13.88
C PRO A 83 -2.59 9.46 13.32
#